data_AF-A0A7R9QLI4-F1
#
_entry.id   AF-A0A7R9QLI4-F1
#
_cell.length_a   1.000
_cell.length_b   1.000
_cell.length_c   1.000
_cell.angle_alpha   90.00
_cell.angle_beta   90.00
_cell.angle_gamma   90.00
#
_symmetry.space_group_name_H-M   'P 1'
#
loop_
_entity.id
_entity.type
_entity.pdbx_description
1 polymer ?
#
loop_
_entity_poly.entity_id
_entity_poly.type
_entity_poly.pdbx_seq_one_letter_code
_entity_poly.pdbx_strand_id
1 'polypeptide(L)'
;MAPVGDPEEVKSIYNAYVKAPGRKTPLPLGALKSNMGHAEAGSGVASIIKVLISYENECIPPNINMTQLKDELEAYCPPILPILKPYPYEPGLAGVNNWGVGGANAHIILEPNYKLLSSDGLRIAQTIPRIVNICGRTQQS
;
A
#
# COMPACT_ATOMS: atom_id res chain seq x y z
N MET A 1 -14.60 -8.33 -8.51
CA MET A 1 -14.50 -8.79 -7.10
C MET A 1 -13.35 -8.02 -6.44
N ALA A 2 -13.53 -7.05 -5.54
CA ALA A 2 -14.68 -6.22 -5.19
C ALA A 2 -14.20 -4.73 -5.09
N PRO A 3 -15.03 -3.72 -5.45
CA PRO A 3 -14.62 -2.32 -5.63
C PRO A 3 -14.08 -1.61 -4.37
N VAL A 4 -14.41 -2.13 -3.20
CA VAL A 4 -13.73 -2.00 -1.90
C VAL A 4 -13.97 -3.37 -1.26
N GLY A 5 -13.15 -3.81 -0.30
CA GLY A 5 -13.31 -5.11 0.37
C GLY A 5 -14.75 -5.43 0.79
N ASP A 6 -15.01 -6.70 1.11
CA ASP A 6 -16.27 -7.12 1.73
C ASP A 6 -16.65 -6.12 2.86
N PRO A 7 -17.92 -5.69 2.99
CA PRO A 7 -18.35 -4.82 4.09
C PRO A 7 -17.79 -5.20 5.47
N GLU A 8 -17.59 -6.49 5.75
CA GLU A 8 -16.97 -6.94 7.00
C GLU A 8 -15.47 -6.57 7.12
N GLU A 9 -14.71 -6.56 6.02
CA GLU A 9 -13.32 -6.07 6.01
C GLU A 9 -13.29 -4.57 6.39
N VAL A 10 -14.13 -3.75 5.76
CA VAL A 10 -14.19 -2.30 6.03
C VAL A 10 -14.63 -2.02 7.46
N LYS A 11 -15.63 -2.73 7.94
CA LYS A 11 -16.10 -2.66 9.33
C LYS A 11 -15.00 -3.01 10.33
N SER A 12 -14.21 -4.04 10.05
CA SER A 12 -13.08 -4.43 10.92
C SER A 12 -12.02 -3.32 10.99
N ILE A 13 -11.67 -2.71 9.85
CA ILE A 13 -10.74 -1.58 9.74
C ILE A 13 -11.30 -0.37 10.50
N TYR A 14 -12.57 -0.04 10.31
CA TYR A 14 -13.24 1.07 10.99
C TYR A 14 -13.18 0.89 12.52
N ASN A 15 -13.51 -0.30 13.02
CA ASN A 15 -13.45 -0.56 14.46
C ASN A 15 -12.02 -0.48 15.01
N ALA A 16 -11.01 -0.94 14.26
CA ALA A 16 -9.62 -0.94 14.71
C ALA A 16 -8.96 0.45 14.68
N TYR A 17 -9.20 1.24 13.62
CA TYR A 17 -8.45 2.48 13.37
C TYR A 17 -9.25 3.76 13.50
N VAL A 18 -10.57 3.70 13.32
CA VAL A 18 -11.43 4.88 13.32
C VAL A 18 -12.11 5.06 14.67
N LYS A 19 -12.67 4.00 15.26
CA LYS A 19 -13.24 4.07 16.60
C LYS A 19 -12.19 4.24 17.69
N ALA A 20 -10.93 3.94 17.40
CA ALA A 20 -9.84 4.17 18.33
C ALA A 20 -9.73 5.68 18.67
N PRO A 21 -9.63 6.05 19.95
CA PRO A 21 -9.60 7.45 20.35
C PRO A 21 -8.37 8.16 19.76
N GLY A 22 -8.57 9.41 19.31
CA GLY A 22 -7.49 10.30 18.88
C GLY A 22 -7.32 10.48 17.36
N ARG A 23 -8.02 9.72 16.51
CA ARG A 23 -8.03 9.98 15.06
C ARG A 23 -8.80 11.26 14.75
N LYS A 24 -8.15 12.21 14.07
CA LYS A 24 -8.74 13.50 13.65
C LYS A 24 -8.99 13.61 12.15
N THR A 25 -8.33 12.76 11.36
CA THR A 25 -8.40 12.76 9.90
C THR A 25 -9.00 11.46 9.39
N PRO A 26 -9.78 11.50 8.29
CA PRO A 26 -10.21 10.30 7.59
C PRO A 26 -9.05 9.35 7.29
N LEU A 27 -9.31 8.05 7.33
CA LEU A 27 -8.36 7.01 6.96
C LEU A 27 -8.46 6.73 5.45
N PRO A 28 -7.42 7.05 4.65
CA PRO A 28 -7.36 6.66 3.25
C PRO A 28 -7.44 5.14 3.12
N LEU A 29 -8.35 4.65 2.27
CA LEU A 29 -8.56 3.23 2.03
C LEU A 29 -8.44 2.89 0.54
N GLY A 30 -7.48 2.02 0.24
CA GLY A 30 -7.25 1.50 -1.10
C GLY A 30 -7.32 -0.02 -1.15
N ALA A 31 -7.61 -0.56 -2.32
CA ALA A 31 -7.49 -1.98 -2.64
C ALA A 31 -6.54 -2.14 -3.82
N LEU A 32 -5.70 -3.19 -3.83
CA LEU A 32 -4.91 -3.51 -5.01
C LEU A 32 -5.71 -4.33 -6.03
N LYS A 33 -6.66 -5.13 -5.54
CA LYS A 33 -7.42 -6.09 -6.35
C LYS A 33 -8.21 -5.42 -7.48
N SER A 34 -8.58 -4.14 -7.32
CA SER A 34 -9.18 -3.33 -8.39
C SER A 34 -8.26 -3.18 -9.61
N ASN A 35 -6.94 -3.13 -9.41
CA ASN A 35 -5.97 -2.81 -10.45
C ASN A 35 -5.39 -4.04 -11.12
N MET A 36 -5.22 -5.14 -10.38
CA MET A 36 -4.49 -6.32 -10.86
C MET A 36 -5.26 -7.64 -10.69
N GLY A 37 -6.51 -7.59 -10.20
CA GLY A 37 -7.27 -8.78 -9.86
C GLY A 37 -6.78 -9.47 -8.58
N HIS A 38 -7.27 -10.68 -8.33
CA HIS A 38 -6.90 -11.46 -7.16
C HIS A 38 -5.67 -12.32 -7.45
N ALA A 39 -4.52 -11.95 -6.89
CA ALA A 39 -3.26 -12.65 -7.10
C ALA A 39 -3.06 -13.88 -6.18
N GLU A 40 -4.14 -14.40 -5.58
CA GLU A 40 -4.14 -15.53 -4.64
C GLU A 40 -3.04 -15.38 -3.58
N ALA A 41 -2.12 -16.34 -3.47
CA ALA A 41 -0.98 -16.34 -2.55
C ALA A 41 -0.08 -15.11 -2.70
N GLY A 42 -0.04 -14.48 -3.87
CA GLY A 42 0.71 -13.25 -4.14
C GLY A 42 0.03 -11.96 -3.69
N SER A 43 -1.25 -12.00 -3.27
CA SER A 43 -2.04 -10.80 -2.96
C SER A 43 -1.43 -9.94 -1.84
N GLY A 44 -0.83 -10.58 -0.83
CA GLY A 44 -0.17 -9.88 0.28
C GLY A 44 1.07 -9.12 -0.18
N VAL A 45 1.98 -9.81 -0.89
CA VAL A 45 3.22 -9.20 -1.42
C VAL A 45 2.92 -8.09 -2.41
N ALA A 46 1.96 -8.30 -3.30
CA ALA A 46 1.56 -7.28 -4.25
C ALA A 46 1.02 -6.02 -3.54
N SER A 47 0.26 -6.20 -2.45
CA SER A 47 -0.27 -5.08 -1.64
C SER A 47 0.84 -4.33 -0.90
N ILE A 48 1.89 -5.04 -0.45
CA ILE A 48 3.11 -4.41 0.10
C ILE A 48 3.80 -3.57 -0.98
N ILE A 49 3.98 -4.12 -2.19
CA ILE A 49 4.61 -3.40 -3.30
C ILE A 49 3.84 -2.11 -3.62
N LYS A 50 2.49 -2.15 -3.62
CA LYS A 50 1.66 -0.93 -3.76
C LYS A 50 2.03 0.13 -2.72
N VAL A 51 2.18 -0.25 -1.45
CA VAL A 51 2.58 0.69 -0.39
C VAL A 51 3.98 1.24 -0.62
N LEU A 52 4.96 0.39 -0.96
CA LEU A 52 6.33 0.83 -1.22
C LEU A 52 6.41 1.83 -2.37
N ILE A 53 5.70 1.58 -3.47
CA ILE A 53 5.61 2.50 -4.61
C ILE A 53 4.89 3.80 -4.19
N SER A 54 3.87 3.71 -3.32
CA SER A 54 3.16 4.89 -2.81
C SER A 54 4.05 5.76 -1.93
N TYR A 55 4.95 5.16 -1.15
CA TYR A 55 5.97 5.89 -0.38
C TYR A 55 6.98 6.57 -1.29
N GLU A 56 7.47 5.86 -2.32
CA GLU A 56 8.45 6.38 -3.27
C GLU A 56 7.91 7.57 -4.08
N ASN A 57 6.61 7.55 -4.42
CA ASN A 57 5.98 8.56 -5.27
C ASN A 57 5.12 9.57 -4.47
N GLU A 58 5.11 9.48 -3.14
CA GLU A 58 4.31 10.33 -2.25
C GLU A 58 2.82 10.42 -2.67
N CYS A 59 2.28 9.32 -3.20
CA CYS A 59 0.98 9.29 -3.83
C CYS A 59 0.33 7.90 -3.71
N ILE A 60 -0.93 7.87 -3.27
CA ILE A 60 -1.77 6.69 -3.23
C ILE A 60 -2.50 6.58 -4.58
N PRO A 61 -2.31 5.48 -5.35
CA PRO A 61 -2.99 5.32 -6.61
C PRO A 61 -4.48 4.96 -6.41
N PRO A 62 -5.35 5.36 -7.35
CA PRO A 62 -6.79 5.15 -7.23
C PRO A 62 -7.20 3.68 -7.33
N ASN A 63 -8.32 3.37 -6.66
CA ASN A 63 -9.08 2.15 -6.88
C ASN A 63 -9.82 2.29 -8.22
N ILE A 64 -9.26 1.70 -9.27
CA ILE A 64 -9.87 1.77 -10.61
C ILE A 64 -11.19 1.00 -10.67
N ASN A 65 -12.05 1.35 -11.62
CA ASN A 65 -13.40 0.77 -11.80
C ASN A 65 -14.36 0.99 -10.63
N MET A 66 -14.02 1.89 -9.71
CA MET A 66 -14.88 2.32 -8.62
C MET A 66 -15.43 3.71 -8.93
N THR A 67 -16.68 3.79 -9.38
CA THR A 67 -17.37 5.05 -9.69
C THR A 67 -18.31 5.49 -8.58
N GLN A 68 -18.83 4.54 -7.79
CA GLN A 68 -19.72 4.79 -6.66
C GLN A 68 -19.40 3.82 -5.51
N LEU A 69 -19.56 4.30 -4.28
CA LEU A 69 -19.57 3.46 -3.09
C LEU A 69 -20.83 2.59 -3.07
N LYS A 70 -20.73 1.38 -2.53
CA LYS A 70 -21.92 0.61 -2.17
C LYS A 70 -22.57 1.22 -0.93
N ASP A 71 -23.89 1.21 -0.84
CA ASP A 71 -24.68 1.77 0.27
C ASP A 71 -24.18 1.28 1.66
N GLU A 72 -23.83 0.00 1.76
CA GLU A 72 -23.30 -0.63 2.98
C GLU A 72 -21.99 0.02 3.47
N LEU A 73 -21.20 0.58 2.55
CA LEU A 73 -19.93 1.24 2.84
C LEU A 73 -20.11 2.74 3.14
N GLU A 74 -21.20 3.35 2.66
CA GLU A 74 -21.49 4.78 2.92
C GLU A 74 -21.62 5.06 4.42
N ALA A 75 -22.09 4.09 5.20
CA ALA A 75 -22.19 4.18 6.66
C ALA A 75 -20.85 4.40 7.39
N TYR A 76 -19.73 4.09 6.75
CA TYR A 76 -18.37 4.27 7.33
C TYR A 76 -17.68 5.54 6.84
N CYS A 77 -18.29 6.27 5.90
CA CYS A 77 -17.82 7.56 5.40
C CYS A 77 -18.38 8.73 6.25
N PRO A 78 -17.67 9.88 6.36
CA PRO A 78 -16.33 10.16 5.86
C PRO A 78 -15.12 9.62 6.66
N PRO A 79 -15.24 9.01 7.87
CA PRO A 79 -14.04 8.57 8.60
C PRO A 79 -13.16 7.55 7.87
N ILE A 80 -13.75 6.74 6.99
CA ILE A 80 -13.04 5.98 5.97
C ILE A 80 -13.14 6.76 4.66
N LEU A 81 -12.00 6.96 3.98
CA LEU A 81 -11.89 7.69 2.73
C LEU A 81 -11.42 6.76 1.60
N PRO A 82 -12.32 6.20 0.80
CA PRO A 82 -11.95 5.44 -0.40
C PRO A 82 -11.19 6.30 -1.41
N ILE A 83 -10.07 5.79 -1.90
CA ILE A 83 -9.22 6.52 -2.85
C ILE A 83 -9.71 6.31 -4.29
N LEU A 84 -10.46 7.27 -4.82
CA LEU A 84 -11.05 7.22 -6.18
C LEU A 84 -10.23 7.93 -7.25
N LYS A 85 -9.31 8.81 -6.83
CA LYS A 85 -8.37 9.55 -7.67
C LYS A 85 -6.99 9.55 -6.99
N PRO A 86 -5.89 9.84 -7.71
CA PRO A 86 -4.58 9.99 -7.08
C PRO A 86 -4.69 10.90 -5.84
N TYR A 87 -4.19 10.41 -4.71
CA TYR A 87 -4.34 11.07 -3.43
C TYR A 87 -2.95 11.25 -2.81
N PRO A 88 -2.56 12.47 -2.37
CA PRO A 88 -1.27 12.70 -1.75
C PRO A 88 -1.03 11.75 -0.58
N TYR A 89 0.12 11.08 -0.57
CA TYR A 89 0.53 10.29 0.59
C TYR A 89 1.36 11.17 1.50
N GLU A 90 0.78 11.53 2.65
CA GLU A 90 1.53 12.20 3.71
C GLU A 90 2.44 11.17 4.43
N PRO A 91 3.72 11.48 4.68
CA PRO A 91 4.64 10.64 5.43
C PRO A 91 4.02 10.06 6.71
N GLY A 92 3.85 8.74 6.76
CA GLY A 92 3.17 8.08 7.86
C GLY A 92 3.16 6.56 7.75
N LEU A 93 2.47 5.90 8.68
CA LEU A 93 2.31 4.45 8.70
C LEU A 93 1.23 3.99 7.70
N ALA A 94 1.50 2.90 6.98
CA ALA A 94 0.51 2.23 6.14
C ALA A 94 0.23 0.81 6.67
N GLY A 95 -1.05 0.45 6.74
CA GLY A 95 -1.50 -0.89 7.07
C GLY A 95 -1.80 -1.71 5.82
N VAL A 96 -1.39 -2.99 5.80
CA VAL A 96 -1.78 -3.95 4.77
C VAL A 96 -2.50 -5.12 5.43
N ASN A 97 -3.71 -5.42 4.94
CA ASN A 97 -4.52 -6.55 5.39
C ASN A 97 -4.56 -7.63 4.30
N ASN A 98 -4.50 -8.89 4.72
CA ASN A 98 -4.72 -10.03 3.84
C ASN A 98 -5.60 -11.08 4.56
N TRP A 99 -6.81 -11.27 4.06
CA TRP A 99 -7.76 -12.25 4.59
C TRP A 99 -7.80 -13.49 3.68
N GLY A 100 -7.38 -14.63 4.20
CA GLY A 100 -7.41 -15.90 3.49
C GLY A 100 -8.76 -16.58 3.58
N VAL A 101 -9.19 -17.23 2.49
CA VAL A 101 -10.48 -17.97 2.43
C VAL A 101 -10.60 -19.02 3.53
N GLY A 102 -9.48 -19.63 3.95
CA GLY A 102 -9.44 -20.61 5.05
C GLY A 102 -9.47 -20.01 6.46
N GLY A 103 -9.69 -18.71 6.61
CA GLY A 103 -9.73 -18.00 7.91
C GLY A 103 -8.35 -17.58 8.45
N ALA A 104 -7.27 -17.92 7.76
CA ALA A 104 -5.94 -17.42 8.10
C ALA A 104 -5.78 -15.96 7.64
N ASN A 105 -5.63 -15.06 8.60
CA ASN A 105 -5.55 -13.61 8.36
C ASN A 105 -4.17 -13.09 8.74
N ALA A 106 -3.66 -12.13 7.97
CA ALA A 106 -2.41 -11.43 8.26
C ALA A 106 -2.61 -9.92 8.17
N HIS A 107 -1.97 -9.20 9.09
CA HIS A 107 -1.95 -7.75 9.12
C HIS A 107 -0.52 -7.28 9.38
N ILE A 108 -0.06 -6.27 8.64
CA ILE A 108 1.24 -5.64 8.84
C ILE A 108 1.10 -4.12 8.82
N ILE A 109 1.99 -3.47 9.55
CA ILE A 109 2.17 -2.02 9.54
C ILE A 109 3.56 -1.73 8.97
N LEU A 110 3.62 -0.82 8.01
CA LEU A 110 4.83 -0.41 7.34
C LEU A 110 5.10 1.05 7.68
N GLU A 111 6.36 1.39 7.95
CA GLU A 111 6.83 2.77 8.04
C GLU A 111 7.80 3.07 6.89
N PRO A 112 7.77 4.28 6.31
CA PRO A 112 8.74 4.67 5.31
C PRO A 112 10.13 4.84 5.94
N ASN A 113 11.16 4.29 5.29
CA ASN A 113 12.55 4.52 5.67
C ASN A 113 13.14 5.60 4.79
N TYR A 114 13.23 6.82 5.31
CA TYR A 114 13.91 7.92 4.66
C TYR A 114 15.42 7.77 4.88
N LYS A 115 16.10 7.08 3.97
CA LYS A 115 17.56 7.12 3.93
C LYS A 115 17.99 8.53 3.56
N LEU A 116 18.51 9.27 4.53
CA LEU A 116 19.27 10.49 4.25
C LEU A 116 20.47 10.09 3.40
N LEU A 117 20.42 10.42 2.11
CA LEU A 117 21.58 10.28 1.24
C LEU A 117 22.66 11.22 1.78
N SER A 118 23.73 10.65 2.35
CA SER A 118 24.89 11.46 2.71
C SER A 118 25.53 11.97 1.42
N SER A 119 25.80 13.27 1.37
CA SER A 119 26.59 13.89 0.30
C SER A 119 27.94 13.19 0.11
N ASP A 120 28.47 12.65 1.19
CA ASP A 120 29.74 11.92 1.22
C ASP A 120 29.64 10.57 0.49
N GLY A 121 28.53 9.84 0.65
CA GLY A 121 28.33 8.57 -0.06
C GLY A 121 28.24 8.73 -1.58
N LEU A 122 27.63 9.83 -2.06
CA LEU A 122 27.54 10.15 -3.48
C LEU A 122 28.89 10.60 -4.06
N ARG A 123 29.65 11.41 -3.32
CA ARG A 123 31.00 11.83 -3.70
C ARG A 123 31.95 10.64 -3.81
N ILE A 124 31.98 9.79 -2.79
CA ILE A 124 32.77 8.57 -2.74
C ILE A 124 32.39 7.63 -3.89
N ALA A 125 31.10 7.56 -4.25
CA ALA A 125 30.65 6.76 -5.37
C ALA A 125 31.22 7.16 -6.73
N GLN A 126 31.45 8.46 -6.93
CA GLN A 126 31.89 9.04 -8.21
C GLN A 126 33.41 9.02 -8.39
N THR A 127 34.19 8.94 -7.31
CA THR A 127 35.65 9.09 -7.36
C THR A 127 36.44 7.78 -7.22
N ILE A 128 35.78 6.67 -6.89
CA ILE A 128 36.45 5.36 -6.74
C ILE A 128 36.19 4.51 -7.99
N PRO A 129 37.20 3.86 -8.59
CA PRO A 129 36.98 2.85 -9.62
C PRO A 129 36.06 1.75 -9.04
N ARG A 130 34.85 1.62 -9.60
CA ARG A 130 33.89 0.60 -9.16
C ARG A 130 34.05 -0.64 -10.02
N ILE A 131 34.42 -1.75 -9.41
CA ILE A 131 34.20 -3.07 -10.01
C ILE A 131 32.69 -3.32 -9.94
N VAL A 132 32.04 -3.39 -11.11
CA VAL A 132 30.66 -3.82 -11.22
C VAL A 132 30.68 -5.29 -11.62
N ASN A 133 30.51 -6.17 -10.64
CA ASN A 133 30.37 -7.60 -10.91
C ASN A 133 28.98 -7.87 -11.48
N ILE A 134 28.95 -8.41 -12.70
CA ILE A 134 27.75 -8.91 -13.34
C ILE A 134 27.88 -10.43 -13.40
N CYS A 135 26.84 -11.17 -13.03
CA CYS A 135 26.86 -12.63 -13.06
C CYS A 135 25.78 -13.12 -14.02
N GLY A 136 26.21 -13.90 -15.01
CA GLY A 136 25.37 -14.56 -16.01
C GLY A 136 25.73 -16.05 -16.06
N ARG A 137 24.74 -16.92 -16.27
CA ARG A 137 24.97 -18.37 -16.42
C ARG A 137 25.38 -18.73 -17.86
N THR A 138 24.95 -17.94 -18.84
CA THR A 138 25.25 -18.09 -20.27
C THR A 138 25.55 -16.74 -20.92
N GLN A 139 26.02 -16.72 -22.17
CA GLN A 139 26.26 -15.47 -22.91
C GLN A 139 24.97 -14.66 -23.18
N GLN A 140 23.79 -15.23 -22.94
CA GLN A 140 22.48 -14.61 -23.15
C GLN A 140 21.81 -14.16 -21.83
N SER A 141 22.43 -14.42 -20.67
CA SER A 141 21.87 -14.12 -19.34
C SER A 141 22.73 -13.12 -18.58
#